data_AF-A0A656JIK9-F1
#
_entry.id   AF-A0A656JIK9-F1
#
_cell.length_a   1.000
_cell.length_b   1.000
_cell.length_c   1.000
_cell.angle_alpha   90.00
_cell.angle_beta   90.00
_cell.angle_gamma   90.00
#
_symmetry.space_group_name_H-M   'P 1'
#
loop_
_entity.id
_entity.type
_entity.pdbx_description
1 polymer ?
#
loop_
_entity_poly.entity_id
_entity_poly.type
_entity_poly.pdbx_seq_one_letter_code
_entity_poly.pdbx_strand_id
1 'polypeptide(L)' 'MIIIEDGFTNGAQVSMQMHKEAGELFVFYCPAGQGCKVSKWPLDSYHMPIAMAHYEQCCEMERAA' A
#
# COMPACT_ATOMS: atom_id res chain seq x y z
N MET A 1 -9.97 -13.18 4.62
CA MET A 1 -8.76 -13.12 5.49
C MET A 1 -7.73 -12.16 4.88
N ILE A 2 -7.48 -11.02 5.52
CA ILE A 2 -6.48 -10.01 5.10
C ILE A 2 -5.13 -10.44 5.71
N ILE A 3 -4.09 -10.59 4.88
CA ILE A 3 -2.81 -11.22 5.31
C ILE A 3 -1.74 -10.19 5.68
N ILE A 4 -1.89 -8.96 5.21
CA ILE A 4 -1.01 -7.85 5.56
C ILE A 4 -1.94 -6.67 5.81
N GLU A 5 -2.17 -6.35 7.08
CA GLU A 5 -2.55 -5.02 7.48
C GLU A 5 -1.26 -4.37 7.95
N ASP A 6 -0.59 -3.63 7.06
CA ASP A 6 0.23 -2.53 7.57
C ASP A 6 -0.76 -1.45 7.98
N GLY A 7 -1.46 -1.63 9.10
CA GLY A 7 -2.28 -0.57 9.65
C GLY A 7 -1.39 0.67 9.79
N PHE A 8 -1.95 1.86 9.67
CA PHE A 8 -1.22 3.11 9.92
C PHE A 8 -0.80 3.25 11.41
N THR A 9 -0.11 2.24 11.95
CA THR A 9 0.43 2.21 13.29
C THR A 9 1.54 3.24 13.37
N ASN A 10 1.43 4.16 14.33
CA ASN A 10 2.45 5.16 14.67
C ASN A 10 2.66 6.31 13.65
N GLY A 11 1.59 6.77 13.00
CA GLY A 11 1.68 7.94 12.12
C GLY A 11 2.24 7.64 10.73
N ALA A 12 2.39 6.35 10.41
CA ALA A 12 2.63 5.91 9.05
C ALA A 12 1.56 6.52 8.12
N GLN A 13 2.00 7.01 6.96
CA GLN A 13 1.14 7.52 5.89
C GLN A 13 1.08 6.56 4.72
N VAL A 14 1.76 5.42 4.80
CA VAL A 14 1.77 4.38 3.77
C VAL A 14 1.29 3.08 4.38
N SER A 15 0.54 2.29 3.61
CA SER A 15 0.04 0.98 4.01
C SER A 15 -0.12 0.10 2.78
N MET A 16 0.09 -1.21 2.92
CA MET A 16 -0.24 -2.18 1.88
C MET A 16 -1.18 -3.25 2.43
N GLN A 17 -2.20 -3.60 1.66
CA GLN A 17 -3.16 -4.65 1.98
C GLN A 17 -3.30 -5.69 0.88
N MET A 18 -3.46 -6.95 1.29
CA MET A 18 -3.70 -8.08 0.39
C MET A 18 -5.06 -8.72 0.67
N HIS A 19 -5.97 -8.67 -0.30
CA HIS A 19 -7.30 -9.25 -0.22
C HIS A 19 -7.36 -10.59 -0.99
N LYS A 20 -6.99 -11.69 -0.31
CA LYS A 20 -6.85 -13.01 -0.94
C LYS A 20 -8.12 -13.53 -1.61
N GLU A 21 -9.29 -13.30 -1.02
CA GLU A 21 -10.57 -13.79 -1.55
C GLU A 21 -11.01 -13.05 -2.83
N ALA A 22 -10.57 -11.80 -2.99
CA ALA A 22 -10.85 -11.00 -4.18
C ALA A 22 -9.71 -11.09 -5.21
N GLY A 23 -8.56 -11.65 -4.82
CA GLY A 23 -7.37 -11.64 -5.65
C GLY A 23 -6.86 -10.23 -5.90
N GLU A 24 -6.85 -9.36 -4.88
CA GLU A 24 -6.48 -7.95 -5.02
C GLU A 24 -5.37 -7.53 -4.04
N LEU A 25 -4.54 -6.60 -4.49
CA LEU A 25 -3.48 -5.90 -3.75
C LEU A 25 -3.82 -4.41 -3.72
N PHE A 26 -3.67 -3.78 -2.57
CA PHE A 26 -3.91 -2.36 -2.38
C PHE A 26 -2.69 -1.71 -1.74
N VAL A 27 -2.30 -0.53 -2.22
CA VAL A 27 -1.35 0.35 -1.54
C VAL A 27 -2.06 1.67 -1.25
N PHE A 28 -2.04 2.08 0.01
CA PHE A 28 -2.60 3.33 0.50
C PHE A 28 -1.47 4.29 0.79
N TYR A 29 -1.59 5.53 0.32
CA TYR A 29 -0.68 6.63 0.64
C TYR A 29 -1.50 7.86 1.04
N CYS A 30 -1.45 8.23 2.31
CA CYS A 30 -2.22 9.28 2.95
C CYS A 30 -1.34 10.44 3.46
N PRO A 31 -0.75 11.24 2.55
CA PRO A 31 0.01 12.41 2.94
C PRO A 31 -0.85 13.42 3.70
N ALA A 32 -0.27 14.07 4.71
CA ALA A 32 -0.96 15.04 5.54
C ALA A 32 -1.61 16.15 4.70
N GLY A 33 -2.91 16.37 4.90
CA GLY A 33 -3.67 17.42 4.22
C GLY A 33 -4.05 17.15 2.76
N GLN A 34 -3.70 15.99 2.18
CA GLN A 34 -3.93 15.70 0.75
C GLN A 34 -4.87 14.52 0.48
N GLY A 35 -5.44 13.90 1.52
CA GLY A 35 -6.32 12.74 1.40
C GLY A 35 -5.56 11.47 1.00
N CYS A 36 -6.22 10.32 1.13
CA CYS A 36 -5.60 9.02 0.84
C CYS A 36 -5.68 8.68 -0.65
N LYS A 37 -4.52 8.43 -1.26
CA LYS A 37 -4.38 7.83 -2.59
C LYS A 37 -4.37 6.31 -2.44
N VAL A 38 -5.16 5.62 -3.25
CA VAL A 38 -5.25 4.16 -3.24
C VAL A 38 -4.88 3.64 -4.61
N SER A 39 -3.87 2.79 -4.66
CA SER A 39 -3.43 2.08 -5.86
C SER A 39 -3.83 0.61 -5.74
N LYS A 40 -4.37 0.02 -6.82
CA LYS A 40 -4.90 -1.36 -6.83
C LYS A 40 -4.25 -2.20 -7.92
N TRP A 41 -3.93 -3.45 -7.59
CA TRP A 41 -3.44 -4.46 -8.53
C TRP A 41 -4.10 -5.83 -8.32
N PRO A 42 -4.09 -6.71 -9.33
CA PRO A 42 -4.35 -8.13 -9.14
C PRO A 42 -3.32 -8.78 -8.21
N LEU A 43 -3.77 -9.73 -7.39
CA LEU A 43 -2.90 -10.57 -6.55
C LEU A 43 -2.36 -11.74 -7.38
N ASP A 44 -1.37 -11.46 -8.20
CA ASP A 44 -0.63 -12.46 -8.97
C ASP A 44 0.89 -12.19 -8.93
N SER A 45 1.67 -13.15 -9.39
CA SER A 45 3.14 -13.07 -9.35
C SER A 45 3.73 -11.97 -10.25
N TYR A 46 2.97 -11.48 -11.23
CA TYR A 46 3.43 -10.44 -12.13
C TYR A 46 3.25 -9.04 -11.51
N HIS A 47 2.12 -8.80 -10.87
CA HIS A 47 1.80 -7.51 -10.28
C HIS A 47 2.31 -7.33 -8.85
N MET A 48 2.54 -8.41 -8.12
CA MET A 48 3.11 -8.36 -6.76
C MET A 48 4.42 -7.56 -6.68
N PRO A 49 5.46 -7.79 -7.52
CA PRO A 49 6.67 -6.97 -7.47
C PRO A 49 6.41 -5.50 -7.83
N ILE A 50 5.41 -5.20 -8.67
CA ILE A 50 5.04 -3.83 -9.04
C ILE A 50 4.39 -3.11 -7.85
N ALA A 51 3.46 -3.77 -7.16
CA ALA A 51 2.82 -3.24 -5.97
C ALA A 51 3.84 -3.01 -4.84
N MET A 52 4.80 -3.91 -4.66
CA MET A 52 5.90 -3.76 -3.69
C MET A 52 6.80 -2.58 -4.01
N ALA A 53 7.22 -2.42 -5.27
CA ALA A 53 8.03 -1.29 -5.69
C ALA A 53 7.30 0.06 -5.49
N HIS A 54 5.99 0.10 -5.76
CA HIS A 54 5.19 1.30 -5.49
C HIS A 54 5.06 1.59 -3.99
N TYR A 55 4.86 0.55 -3.17
CA TYR A 55 4.83 0.70 -1.71
C TYR A 55 6.15 1.26 -1.17
N GLU A 56 7.30 0.75 -1.62
CA GLU A 56 8.61 1.28 -1.25
C GLU A 56 8.78 2.74 -1.66
N GLN A 57 8.36 3.10 -2.89
CA GLN A 57 8.39 4.47 -3.36
C GLN A 57 7.53 5.41 -2.49
N CYS A 58 6.34 4.97 -2.08
CA CYS A 58 5.49 5.72 -1.16
C CYS A 58 6.16 5.89 0.22
N CYS A 59 6.80 4.85 0.75
CA CYS A 59 7.56 4.92 2.00
C CYS A 59 8.72 5.92 1.93
N GLU A 60 9.41 5.99 0.79
CA GLU A 60 10.48 6.98 0.58
C GLU A 60 9.93 8.41 0.53
N MET A 61 8.79 8.62 -0.13
CA MET A 61 8.13 9.93 -0.16
C MET A 61 7.68 10.38 1.22
N GLU A 62 7.14 9.46 2.03
CA GLU A 62 6.79 9.74 3.43
C GLU A 62 8.02 10.14 4.25
N ARG A 63 9.14 9.41 4.13
CA ARG A 63 10.38 9.72 4.87
C ARG A 63 11.00 11.06 4.48
N ALA A 64 10.73 11.53 3.26
CA ALA A 64 11.26 12.79 2.73
C ALA A 64 10.37 14.01 3.06
N ALA A 65 9.17 13.80 3.60
CA ALA A 65 8.21 14.84 3.96
C ALA A 65 8.39 15.30 5.42
#